data_AF-A0A1W1CCU2-F1
#
_entry.id   AF-A0A1W1CCU2-F1
#
_cell.length_a   1.000
_cell.length_b   1.000
_cell.length_c   1.000
_cell.angle_alpha   90.00
_cell.angle_beta   90.00
_cell.angle_gamma   90.00
#
_symmetry.space_group_name_H-M   'P 1'
#
loop_
_entity.id
_entity.type
_entity.pdbx_description
1 polymer ?
#
loop_
_entity_poly.entity_id
_entity_poly.type
_entity_poly.pdbx_seq_one_letter_code
_entity_poly.pdbx_strand_id
1 'polypeptide(L)'
;MKNAYDIILSIQNRPQFSKLSRFKCINTIRSSFSRPLQKMIKFAYIKNETLFFVLNHPGAKQEFDNNIQSIKSALKFVQPQECKDFTIKDIKAFVTHTITPKQEQTIAPKLPQSYPERAKGTFSITTQDENLRKLLESIRNIIKEKNDA
;
A
#
# COMPACT_ATOMS: atom_id res chain seq x y z
N MET A 1 -15.87 -32.72 26.10
CA MET A 1 -16.77 -31.83 25.33
C MET A 1 -15.97 -31.23 24.19
N LYS A 2 -16.53 -31.08 22.99
CA LYS A 2 -15.82 -30.41 21.89
C LYS A 2 -15.75 -28.91 22.18
N ASN A 3 -14.57 -28.32 22.04
CA ASN A 3 -14.40 -26.87 22.18
C ASN A 3 -15.03 -26.16 20.97
N ALA A 4 -15.39 -24.88 21.09
CA ALA A 4 -15.86 -24.06 19.99
C ALA A 4 -14.89 -24.10 18.80
N TYR A 5 -13.58 -24.13 19.07
CA TYR A 5 -12.54 -24.33 18.06
C TYR A 5 -12.71 -25.64 17.28
N ASP A 6 -12.92 -26.76 17.97
CA ASP A 6 -13.09 -28.08 17.35
C ASP A 6 -14.35 -28.14 16.47
N ILE A 7 -15.42 -27.47 16.92
CA ILE A 7 -16.67 -27.36 16.17
C ILE A 7 -16.41 -26.57 14.87
N ILE A 8 -15.75 -25.42 14.96
CA ILE A 8 -15.40 -24.60 13.78
C ILE A 8 -14.50 -25.40 12.83
N LEU A 9 -13.47 -26.08 13.33
CA LEU A 9 -12.57 -26.88 12.52
C LEU A 9 -13.31 -28.00 11.78
N SER A 10 -14.22 -28.68 12.48
CA SER A 10 -15.04 -29.75 11.89
C SER A 10 -15.98 -29.26 10.79
N ILE A 11 -16.47 -28.01 10.88
CA ILE A 11 -17.29 -27.39 9.84
C ILE A 11 -16.41 -27.02 8.64
N GLN A 12 -15.26 -26.39 8.88
CA GLN A 12 -14.35 -25.94 7.83
C GLN A 12 -13.76 -27.08 6.99
N ASN A 13 -13.63 -28.28 7.57
CA ASN A 13 -13.09 -29.45 6.88
C ASN A 13 -14.14 -30.21 6.04
N ARG A 14 -15.41 -29.76 5.98
CA ARG A 14 -16.42 -30.39 5.14
C ARG A 14 -16.20 -30.05 3.65
N PRO A 15 -16.47 -30.98 2.72
CA PRO A 15 -16.23 -30.77 1.28
C PRO A 15 -17.00 -29.58 0.69
N GLN A 16 -18.18 -29.26 1.25
CA GLN A 16 -18.97 -28.07 0.92
C GLN A 16 -18.23 -26.73 1.13
N PHE A 17 -17.20 -26.71 1.99
CA PHE A 17 -16.36 -25.53 2.25
C PHE A 17 -14.98 -25.62 1.57
N SER A 18 -14.82 -26.47 0.54
CA SER A 18 -13.58 -26.56 -0.25
C SER A 18 -13.11 -25.22 -0.85
N LYS A 19 -14.01 -24.27 -1.09
CA LYS A 19 -13.65 -22.89 -1.49
C LYS A 19 -12.88 -22.15 -0.40
N LEU A 20 -13.22 -22.38 0.87
CA LEU A 20 -12.57 -21.78 2.02
C LEU A 20 -11.16 -22.34 2.23
N SER A 21 -10.97 -23.66 2.06
CA SER A 21 -9.64 -24.26 2.13
C SER A 21 -8.72 -23.73 1.01
N ARG A 22 -9.24 -23.57 -0.21
CA ARG A 22 -8.52 -22.88 -1.31
C ARG A 22 -8.09 -21.48 -0.91
N PHE A 23 -9.01 -20.70 -0.35
CA PHE A 23 -8.73 -19.33 0.09
C PHE A 23 -7.65 -19.29 1.19
N LYS A 24 -7.71 -20.21 2.16
CA LYS A 24 -6.67 -20.35 3.20
C LYS A 24 -5.31 -20.65 2.59
N CYS A 25 -5.21 -21.66 1.73
CA CYS A 25 -3.97 -22.00 1.04
C CYS A 25 -3.39 -20.81 0.26
N ILE A 26 -4.22 -20.13 -0.54
CA ILE A 26 -3.82 -18.95 -1.30
C ILE A 26 -3.32 -17.84 -0.37
N ASN A 27 -3.98 -17.59 0.75
CA ASN A 27 -3.55 -16.56 1.71
C ASN A 27 -2.25 -16.92 2.41
N THR A 28 -2.03 -18.20 2.75
CA THR A 28 -0.76 -18.66 3.32
C THR A 28 0.38 -18.38 2.34
N ILE A 29 0.22 -18.74 1.07
CA ILE A 29 1.23 -18.45 0.04
C ILE A 29 1.37 -16.93 -0.16
N ARG A 30 0.27 -16.18 -0.16
CA ARG A 30 0.29 -14.71 -0.23
C ARG A 30 1.12 -14.10 0.90
N SER A 31 1.03 -14.64 2.10
CA SER A 31 1.74 -14.14 3.28
C SER A 31 3.26 -14.31 3.20
N SER A 32 3.74 -15.24 2.36
CA SER A 32 5.17 -15.48 2.12
C SER A 32 5.82 -14.41 1.24
N PHE A 33 5.05 -13.61 0.49
CA PHE A 33 5.60 -12.51 -0.31
C PHE A 33 5.95 -11.29 0.55
N SER A 34 6.76 -10.38 0.00
CA SER A 34 7.05 -9.09 0.65
C SER A 34 5.78 -8.24 0.81
N ARG A 35 5.70 -7.46 1.91
CA ARG A 35 4.54 -6.58 2.18
C ARG A 35 4.13 -5.68 0.99
N PRO A 36 5.05 -5.07 0.21
CA PRO A 36 4.68 -4.29 -0.96
C PRO A 36 3.92 -5.12 -2.00
N LEU A 37 4.44 -6.31 -2.32
CA LEU A 37 3.86 -7.19 -3.32
C LEU A 37 2.49 -7.73 -2.87
N GLN A 38 2.33 -8.03 -1.57
CA GLN A 38 1.04 -8.41 -0.99
C GLN A 38 -0.05 -7.35 -1.23
N LYS A 39 0.29 -6.07 -1.09
CA LYS A 39 -0.65 -4.95 -1.34
C LYS A 39 -0.99 -4.78 -2.83
N MET A 40 -0.08 -5.17 -3.71
CA MET A 40 -0.26 -5.05 -5.16
C MET A 40 -1.08 -6.20 -5.77
N ILE A 41 -1.24 -7.30 -5.04
CA ILE A 41 -2.12 -8.42 -5.40
C ILE A 41 -3.58 -8.03 -5.18
N LYS A 42 -4.36 -7.99 -6.26
CA LYS A 42 -5.82 -7.75 -6.23
C LYS A 42 -6.57 -8.98 -5.73
N PHE A 43 -6.31 -10.13 -6.35
CA PHE A 43 -6.84 -11.43 -5.96
C PHE A 43 -5.96 -12.54 -6.53
N ALA A 44 -6.23 -13.78 -6.13
CA ALA A 44 -5.54 -14.95 -6.65
C ALA A 44 -6.49 -16.14 -6.72
N TYR A 45 -6.18 -17.07 -7.62
CA TYR A 45 -6.99 -18.27 -7.83
C TYR A 45 -6.13 -19.44 -8.34
N ILE A 46 -6.60 -20.65 -8.14
CA ILE A 46 -5.95 -21.87 -8.62
C ILE A 46 -6.74 -22.40 -9.81
N LYS A 47 -6.07 -22.64 -10.94
CA LYS A 47 -6.65 -23.25 -12.14
C LYS A 47 -5.59 -24.16 -12.78
N ASN A 48 -5.97 -25.38 -13.15
CA ASN A 48 -5.08 -26.38 -13.77
C ASN A 48 -3.75 -26.53 -13.00
N GLU A 49 -3.83 -26.74 -11.69
CA GLU A 49 -2.66 -26.89 -10.79
C GLU A 49 -1.69 -25.71 -10.80
N THR A 50 -2.11 -24.56 -11.36
CA THR A 50 -1.34 -23.33 -11.42
C THR A 50 -2.00 -22.26 -10.55
N LEU A 51 -1.21 -21.65 -9.67
CA LEU A 51 -1.64 -20.52 -8.86
C LEU A 51 -1.43 -19.21 -9.64
N PHE A 52 -2.52 -18.51 -9.91
CA PHE A 52 -2.50 -17.24 -10.60
C PHE A 52 -2.66 -16.09 -9.61
N PHE A 53 -1.69 -15.18 -9.61
CA PHE A 53 -1.76 -13.89 -8.93
C PHE A 53 -2.16 -12.80 -9.90
N VAL A 54 -3.16 -12.03 -9.49
CA VAL A 54 -3.71 -10.95 -10.29
C VAL A 54 -3.26 -9.63 -9.69
N LEU A 55 -2.46 -8.87 -10.44
CA LEU A 55 -1.77 -7.68 -9.97
C LEU A 55 -2.42 -6.40 -10.50
N ASN A 56 -2.35 -5.33 -9.70
CA ASN A 56 -2.91 -4.04 -10.06
C ASN A 56 -2.00 -3.17 -10.94
N HIS A 57 -0.68 -3.42 -10.95
CA HIS A 57 0.30 -2.53 -11.59
C HIS A 57 1.40 -3.31 -12.34
N PRO A 58 1.86 -2.87 -13.52
CA PRO A 58 2.96 -3.51 -14.26
C PRO A 58 4.26 -3.63 -13.47
N GLY A 59 4.63 -2.60 -12.70
CA GLY A 59 5.79 -2.66 -11.81
C GLY A 59 5.68 -3.76 -10.75
N ALA A 60 4.46 -4.10 -10.31
CA ALA A 60 4.27 -5.22 -9.40
C ALA A 60 4.60 -6.56 -10.07
N LYS A 61 4.33 -6.68 -11.38
CA LYS A 61 4.68 -7.88 -12.15
C LYS A 61 6.19 -8.04 -12.23
N GLN A 62 6.92 -6.94 -12.44
CA GLN A 62 8.38 -6.97 -12.43
C GLN A 62 8.94 -7.46 -11.09
N GLU A 63 8.45 -6.89 -9.99
CA GLU A 63 8.84 -7.30 -8.63
C GLU A 63 8.49 -8.76 -8.34
N PHE A 64 7.34 -9.21 -8.85
CA PHE A 64 6.94 -10.62 -8.76
C PHE A 64 7.91 -11.51 -9.51
N ASP A 65 8.19 -11.20 -10.78
CA ASP A 65 9.05 -12.00 -11.66
C ASP A 65 10.51 -12.07 -11.13
N ASN A 66 10.98 -11.01 -10.45
CA ASN A 66 12.29 -11.01 -9.78
C ASN A 66 12.35 -11.98 -8.59
N ASN A 67 11.25 -12.09 -7.82
CA ASN A 67 11.22 -12.86 -6.57
C ASN A 67 10.64 -14.28 -6.73
N ILE A 68 10.02 -14.59 -7.88
CA ILE A 68 9.21 -15.81 -8.03
C ILE A 68 10.03 -17.09 -7.95
N GLN A 69 11.28 -17.09 -8.40
CA GLN A 69 12.12 -18.29 -8.41
C GLN A 69 12.39 -18.80 -6.99
N SER A 70 12.66 -17.88 -6.06
CA SER A 70 12.87 -18.19 -4.64
C SER A 70 11.61 -18.76 -3.98
N ILE A 71 10.43 -18.33 -4.42
CA ILE A 71 9.16 -18.80 -3.88
C ILE A 71 8.76 -20.14 -4.49
N LYS A 72 9.01 -20.33 -5.79
CA LYS A 72 8.81 -21.63 -6.47
C LYS A 72 9.72 -22.69 -5.88
N SER A 73 10.97 -22.37 -5.56
CA SER A 73 11.86 -23.32 -4.89
C SER A 73 11.33 -23.65 -3.50
N ALA A 74 10.99 -22.65 -2.68
CA ALA A 74 10.45 -22.86 -1.34
C ALA A 74 9.19 -23.75 -1.34
N LEU A 75 8.25 -23.52 -2.27
CA LEU A 75 7.01 -24.30 -2.35
C LEU A 75 7.20 -25.73 -2.86
N LYS A 76 8.29 -26.01 -3.58
CA LYS A 76 8.66 -27.40 -3.93
C LYS A 76 9.16 -28.18 -2.71
N PHE A 77 9.83 -27.51 -1.78
CA PHE A 77 10.38 -28.15 -0.58
C PHE A 77 9.40 -28.20 0.58
N VAL A 78 8.54 -27.19 0.71
CA VAL A 78 7.61 -27.03 1.83
C VAL A 78 6.22 -26.74 1.30
N GLN A 79 5.34 -27.75 1.35
CA GLN A 79 3.92 -27.56 1.09
C GLN A 79 3.22 -27.20 2.41
N PRO A 80 2.57 -26.02 2.50
CA PRO A 80 1.84 -25.63 3.70
C PRO A 80 0.75 -26.66 4.04
N GLN A 81 0.49 -26.87 5.33
CA GLN A 81 -0.53 -27.86 5.74
C GLN A 81 -1.92 -27.50 5.22
N GLU A 82 -2.19 -26.21 5.05
CA GLU A 82 -3.44 -25.67 4.51
C GLU A 82 -3.61 -25.96 3.00
N CYS A 83 -2.52 -26.32 2.33
CA CYS A 83 -2.47 -26.62 0.90
C CYS A 83 -2.39 -28.13 0.60
N LYS A 84 -2.52 -29.02 1.59
CA LYS A 84 -2.38 -30.48 1.41
C LYS A 84 -3.31 -31.04 0.33
N ASP A 85 -4.53 -30.49 0.23
CA ASP A 85 -5.55 -30.97 -0.70
C ASP A 85 -5.36 -30.43 -2.13
N PHE A 86 -4.37 -29.56 -2.36
CA PHE A 86 -4.17 -28.89 -3.64
C PHE A 86 -2.74 -29.09 -4.16
N THR A 87 -2.61 -29.72 -5.31
CA THR A 87 -1.33 -29.79 -6.03
C THR A 87 -1.11 -28.48 -6.79
N ILE A 88 -0.11 -27.70 -6.36
CA ILE A 88 0.32 -26.47 -7.04
C ILE A 88 1.67 -26.76 -7.70
N LYS A 89 1.68 -26.89 -9.03
CA LYS A 89 2.90 -27.14 -9.82
C LYS A 89 3.62 -25.87 -10.21
N ASP A 90 2.86 -24.81 -10.49
CA ASP A 90 3.41 -23.56 -11.01
C ASP A 90 2.67 -22.35 -10.44
N ILE A 91 3.35 -21.20 -10.50
CA ILE A 91 2.84 -19.92 -10.01
C ILE A 91 3.14 -18.87 -11.08
N LYS A 92 2.10 -18.16 -11.47
CA LYS A 92 2.16 -17.12 -12.52
C LYS A 92 1.46 -15.87 -12.03
N ALA A 93 1.92 -14.71 -12.51
CA ALA A 93 1.24 -13.45 -12.27
C ALA A 93 0.91 -12.73 -13.57
N PHE A 94 -0.20 -12.01 -13.58
CA PHE A 94 -0.57 -11.12 -14.67
C PHE A 94 -1.21 -9.83 -14.14
N VAL A 95 -1.16 -8.79 -14.96
CA VAL A 95 -1.68 -7.47 -14.61
C VAL A 95 -3.12 -7.36 -15.11
N THR A 96 -4.03 -6.84 -14.29
CA THR A 96 -5.38 -6.55 -14.77
C THR A 96 -5.42 -5.27 -15.56
N HIS A 97 -6.16 -5.26 -16.67
CA HIS A 97 -6.57 -4.03 -17.34
C HIS A 97 -7.82 -3.39 -16.70
N THR A 98 -8.39 -4.05 -15.67
CA THR A 98 -9.54 -3.50 -14.95
C THR A 98 -9.10 -2.32 -14.09
N ILE A 99 -9.67 -1.15 -14.35
CA ILE A 99 -9.48 0.04 -13.52
C ILE A 99 -10.03 -0.30 -12.13
N THR A 100 -9.15 -0.39 -11.14
CA THR A 100 -9.59 -0.52 -9.75
C THR A 100 -10.20 0.84 -9.36
N PRO A 101 -11.48 0.88 -8.90
CA PRO A 101 -12.08 2.12 -8.47
C PRO A 101 -11.17 2.74 -7.41
N LYS A 102 -10.76 3.98 -7.64
CA LYS A 102 -9.95 4.73 -6.68
C LYS A 102 -10.74 4.68 -5.38
N GLN A 103 -10.19 4.07 -4.34
CA GLN A 103 -10.74 4.29 -3.00
C GLN A 103 -10.76 5.80 -2.85
N GLU A 104 -11.96 6.36 -2.70
CA GLU A 104 -12.14 7.70 -2.21
C GLU A 104 -11.47 7.70 -0.84
N GLN A 105 -10.18 8.02 -0.82
CA GLN A 105 -9.57 8.52 0.38
C GLN A 105 -10.49 9.66 0.76
N THR A 106 -11.14 9.57 1.92
CA THR A 106 -11.83 10.71 2.50
C THR A 106 -10.78 11.81 2.55
N ILE A 107 -10.76 12.66 1.52
CA ILE A 107 -9.89 13.81 1.47
C ILE A 107 -10.50 14.70 2.53
N ALA A 108 -10.04 14.54 3.78
CA ALA A 108 -10.32 15.51 4.80
C ALA A 108 -10.03 16.86 4.14
N PRO A 109 -10.97 17.83 4.20
CA PRO A 109 -10.80 19.09 3.52
C PRO A 109 -9.42 19.61 3.91
N LYS A 110 -8.53 19.74 2.91
CA LYS A 110 -7.18 20.25 3.14
C LYS A 110 -7.39 21.67 3.65
N LEU A 111 -7.32 21.84 4.96
CA LEU A 111 -7.29 23.16 5.57
C LEU A 111 -6.18 23.93 4.87
N PRO A 112 -6.41 25.19 4.46
CA PRO A 112 -5.36 25.99 3.87
C PRO A 112 -4.21 26.06 4.88
N GLN A 113 -3.08 25.46 4.52
CA GLN A 113 -1.89 25.49 5.34
C GLN A 113 -1.32 26.90 5.28
N SER A 114 -1.68 27.74 6.25
CA SER A 114 -1.10 29.06 6.42
C SER A 114 0.22 28.94 7.17
N TYR A 115 1.26 29.58 6.66
CA TYR A 115 2.54 29.69 7.35
C TYR A 115 2.63 31.06 8.00
N PRO A 116 3.07 31.15 9.26
CA PRO A 116 3.33 32.44 9.88
C PRO A 116 4.48 33.15 9.16
N GLU A 117 4.44 34.48 9.18
CA GLU A 117 5.56 35.31 8.75
C GLU A 117 6.82 34.94 9.56
N ARG A 118 7.97 34.84 8.91
CA ARG A 118 9.22 34.37 9.55
C ARG A 118 10.21 35.50 9.80
N ALA A 119 10.12 36.58 9.02
CA ALA A 119 11.02 37.72 9.16
C ALA A 119 10.57 38.56 10.35
N LYS A 120 11.49 39.08 11.18
CA LYS A 120 11.15 39.95 12.34
C LYS A 120 11.11 41.45 12.02
N GLY A 121 11.50 41.85 10.80
CA GLY A 121 11.57 43.27 10.40
C GLY A 121 12.66 44.09 11.11
N THR A 122 13.67 43.47 11.70
CA THR A 122 14.76 44.14 12.44
C THR A 122 16.03 44.38 11.59
N PHE A 123 15.87 44.82 10.35
CA PHE A 123 17.00 45.16 9.46
C PHE A 123 17.16 46.68 9.38
N SER A 124 18.38 47.21 9.26
CA SER A 124 18.65 48.64 9.04
C SER A 124 18.53 49.02 7.56
N ILE A 125 18.12 50.27 7.27
CA ILE A 125 18.04 50.80 5.91
C ILE A 125 19.13 51.87 5.78
N THR A 126 20.13 51.61 4.94
CA THR A 126 21.33 52.46 4.76
C THR A 126 21.32 53.21 3.42
N THR A 127 20.23 53.12 2.65
CA THR A 127 20.15 53.67 1.29
C THR A 127 19.98 55.19 1.31
N GLN A 128 20.71 55.90 0.43
CA GLN A 128 20.62 57.35 0.26
C GLN A 128 19.48 57.78 -0.68
N ASP A 129 18.98 56.86 -1.52
CA ASP A 129 17.85 57.09 -2.42
C ASP A 129 16.52 57.13 -1.64
N GLU A 130 15.78 58.22 -1.81
CA GLU A 130 14.54 58.49 -1.08
C GLU A 130 13.41 57.53 -1.45
N ASN A 131 13.31 57.14 -2.73
CA ASN A 131 12.26 56.25 -3.21
C ASN A 131 12.48 54.82 -2.71
N LEU A 132 13.73 54.36 -2.75
CA LEU A 132 14.11 53.05 -2.20
C LEU A 132 13.93 52.99 -0.69
N ARG A 133 14.26 54.08 0.02
CA ARG A 133 14.06 54.15 1.47
C ARG A 133 12.58 53.99 1.85
N LYS A 134 11.68 54.70 1.18
CA LYS A 134 10.22 54.60 1.40
C LYS A 134 9.70 53.18 1.16
N LEU A 135 10.16 52.52 0.09
CA LEU A 135 9.76 51.14 -0.21
C LEU A 135 10.25 50.17 0.88
N LEU A 136 11.50 50.29 1.30
CA LEU A 136 12.07 49.43 2.35
C LEU A 136 11.39 49.64 3.71
N GLU A 137 10.98 50.87 4.03
CA GLU A 137 10.17 51.18 5.21
C GLU A 137 8.78 50.52 5.13
N SER A 138 8.12 50.58 3.98
CA SER A 138 6.83 49.90 3.80
C SER A 138 6.93 48.38 3.99
N ILE A 139 7.99 47.75 3.46
CA ILE A 139 8.24 46.31 3.64
C ILE A 139 8.49 45.98 5.11
N ARG A 140 9.27 46.81 5.81
CA ARG A 140 9.52 46.64 7.25
C ARG A 140 8.21 46.69 8.06
N ASN A 141 7.31 47.60 7.72
CA ASN A 141 6.02 47.75 8.41
C ASN A 141 5.10 46.55 8.17
N ILE A 142 4.98 46.09 6.92
CA ILE A 142 4.18 44.90 6.56
C ILE A 142 4.67 43.67 7.34
N ILE A 143 5.99 43.50 7.48
CA ILE A 143 6.57 42.37 8.23
C ILE A 143 6.26 42.47 9.73
N LYS A 144 6.27 43.67 10.32
CA LYS A 144 5.93 43.87 11.74
C LYS A 144 4.46 43.60 12.02
N GLU A 145 3.56 44.18 11.22
CA GLU A 145 2.11 43.99 11.35
C GLU A 145 1.72 42.51 11.29
N LYS A 146 2.39 41.73 10.45
CA LYS A 146 2.12 40.29 10.31
C LYS A 146 2.73 39.40 11.40
N ASN A 147 3.65 39.90 12.22
CA ASN A 147 4.20 39.15 13.37
C ASN A 147 3.48 39.44 14.68
N ASP A 148 2.84 40.61 14.80
CA ASP A 148 2.15 41.03 16.03
C ASP A 148 0.68 40.53 16.09
N ALA A 149 0.19 39.88 15.02
CA ALA A 149 -1.15 39.29 14.88
C ALA A 149 -1.13 37.77 14.99
#